data_AF-A0A5C7IEV1-F1
#
_entry.id   AF-A0A5C7IEV1-F1
#
_cell.length_a   1.000
_cell.length_b   1.000
_cell.length_c   1.000
_cell.angle_alpha   90.00
_cell.angle_beta   90.00
_cell.angle_gamma   90.00
#
_symmetry.space_group_name_H-M   'P 1'
#
loop_
_entity.id
_entity.type
_entity.pdbx_description
1 polymer ?
#
loop_
_entity_poly.entity_id
_entity_poly.type
_entity_poly.pdbx_seq_one_letter_code
_entity_poly.pdbx_strand_id
1 'polypeptide(L)'
;MSYLRPNPSVLCLSLILNQRRLTVVCKAGFAVETAVSATRLRLENLGPQLRLRKRAERKGRGYAAGQGGSCGYGMRGQKSRSSPGVRRGFEGGQMPLYRRIPKLRGIAGVMHVGLPKYVPVNLNDIAEAGFQEGEEVSLEALKKGLINPSGRLRKLPLMV
;
A
#
# COMPACT_ATOMS: atom_id res chain seq x y z
N MET A 1 -44.00 -29.99 30.90
CA MET A 1 -44.37 -28.88 31.81
C MET A 1 -43.13 -28.54 32.65
N SER A 2 -42.15 -27.78 32.15
CA SER A 2 -42.11 -26.31 32.00
C SER A 2 -42.43 -25.55 33.29
N TYR A 3 -41.42 -25.25 34.11
CA TYR A 3 -41.45 -24.03 34.93
C TYR A 3 -40.08 -23.37 34.98
N LEU A 4 -40.14 -22.08 34.68
CA LEU A 4 -39.10 -21.09 34.51
C LEU A 4 -38.47 -20.68 35.85
N ARG A 5 -37.24 -20.18 35.76
CA ARG A 5 -36.46 -19.56 36.85
C ARG A 5 -37.12 -18.29 37.40
N PRO A 6 -36.72 -17.86 38.60
CA PRO A 6 -36.46 -16.45 38.86
C PRO A 6 -35.05 -16.17 39.40
N ASN A 7 -34.50 -15.04 38.97
CA ASN A 7 -33.26 -14.41 39.43
C ASN A 7 -33.30 -14.05 40.92
N PRO A 8 -32.11 -13.94 41.53
CA PRO A 8 -31.82 -12.75 42.32
C PRO A 8 -30.54 -12.07 41.84
N SER A 9 -30.74 -10.88 41.28
CA SER A 9 -29.76 -9.81 41.18
C SER A 9 -29.36 -9.35 42.60
N VAL A 10 -28.11 -9.56 43.01
CA VAL A 10 -27.27 -8.51 43.64
C VAL A 10 -25.85 -8.99 43.87
N LEU A 11 -24.90 -8.20 43.36
CA LEU A 11 -23.59 -7.89 43.94
C LEU A 11 -22.55 -9.02 44.04
N CYS A 12 -21.64 -9.06 43.07
CA CYS A 12 -20.27 -8.69 43.39
C CYS A 12 -19.52 -8.33 42.10
N LEU A 13 -19.09 -7.07 42.02
CA LEU A 13 -18.06 -6.63 41.09
C LEU A 13 -16.76 -7.37 41.40
N SER A 14 -16.31 -8.20 40.46
CA SER A 14 -14.89 -8.35 40.23
C SER A 14 -14.67 -8.50 38.73
N LEU A 15 -14.65 -7.36 38.05
CA LEU A 15 -14.05 -7.25 36.72
C LEU A 15 -12.58 -7.63 36.88
N ILE A 16 -12.28 -8.92 36.76
CA ILE A 16 -10.94 -9.37 36.40
C ILE A 16 -10.77 -8.94 34.95
N LEU A 17 -10.37 -7.69 34.79
CA LEU A 17 -9.78 -7.17 33.57
C LEU A 17 -8.59 -8.08 33.28
N ASN A 18 -8.83 -9.10 32.47
CA ASN A 18 -7.81 -9.83 31.77
C ASN A 18 -7.19 -8.83 30.79
N GLN A 19 -6.32 -7.97 31.32
CA GLN A 19 -5.40 -7.15 30.56
C GLN A 19 -4.48 -8.15 29.85
N ARG A 20 -4.96 -8.67 28.72
CA ARG A 20 -4.13 -9.34 27.74
C ARG A 20 -3.15 -8.29 27.26
N ARG A 21 -2.02 -8.18 27.98
CA ARG A 21 -0.81 -7.56 27.48
C ARG A 21 -0.50 -8.28 26.17
N LEU A 22 -0.79 -7.63 25.06
CA LEU A 22 -0.27 -8.03 23.77
C LEU A 22 1.24 -7.84 23.83
N THR A 23 1.96 -8.88 24.25
CA THR A 23 3.41 -8.92 24.14
C THR A 23 3.75 -9.08 22.66
N VAL A 24 4.39 -8.07 22.08
CA VAL A 24 4.98 -8.14 20.75
C VAL A 24 6.12 -9.18 20.81
N VAL A 25 5.84 -10.42 20.41
CA VAL A 25 6.80 -11.55 20.50
C VAL A 25 7.97 -11.43 19.52
N CYS A 26 7.90 -10.54 18.52
CA CYS A 26 9.05 -10.33 17.65
C CYS A 26 9.07 -8.91 17.10
N LYS A 27 9.66 -8.00 17.89
CA LYS A 27 10.20 -6.75 17.34
C LYS A 27 11.51 -7.14 16.66
N ALA A 28 11.44 -7.63 15.43
CA ALA A 28 12.61 -7.86 14.58
C ALA A 28 13.20 -6.49 14.17
N GLY A 29 13.66 -5.72 15.16
CA GLY A 29 14.63 -4.67 14.97
C GLY A 29 15.97 -5.37 14.89
N PHE A 30 16.49 -5.51 13.67
CA PHE A 30 17.89 -5.86 13.50
C PHE A 30 18.71 -4.70 14.06
N ALA A 31 19.12 -4.80 15.32
CA ALA A 31 20.11 -3.93 15.92
C ALA A 31 21.42 -4.22 15.19
N VAL A 32 21.74 -3.41 14.18
CA VAL A 32 23.13 -3.24 13.80
C VAL A 32 23.74 -2.44 14.93
N GLU A 33 24.49 -3.09 15.79
CA GLU A 33 25.40 -2.41 16.72
C GLU A 33 26.46 -1.70 15.87
N THR A 34 26.16 -0.49 15.40
CA THR A 34 27.21 0.49 15.17
C THR A 34 27.53 1.08 16.54
N ALA A 35 28.72 0.79 17.06
CA ALA A 35 29.28 1.55 18.16
C ALA A 35 29.32 3.02 17.73
N VAL A 36 28.32 3.81 18.15
CA VAL A 36 28.29 5.25 17.89
C VAL A 36 29.08 5.89 19.02
N SER A 37 30.41 5.94 18.87
CA SER A 37 31.14 7.04 19.48
C SER A 37 30.58 8.32 18.85
N ALA A 38 30.28 9.34 19.66
CA ALA A 38 29.67 10.59 19.20
C ALA A 38 30.65 11.40 18.34
N THR A 39 30.95 10.92 17.13
CA THR A 39 31.87 11.54 16.18
C THR A 39 31.12 12.55 15.33
N ARG A 40 31.68 13.76 15.18
CA ARG A 40 31.16 14.82 14.32
C ARG A 40 30.98 14.33 12.88
N LEU A 41 29.84 14.66 12.26
CA LEU A 41 29.59 14.35 10.85
C LEU A 41 30.59 15.09 9.95
N ARG A 42 31.34 14.32 9.16
CA ARG A 42 32.29 14.77 8.13
C ARG A 42 32.06 13.93 6.88
N LEU A 43 32.49 14.41 5.72
CA LEU A 43 32.29 13.72 4.44
C LEU A 43 32.82 12.28 4.43
N GLU A 44 33.91 12.03 5.15
CA GLU A 44 34.55 10.72 5.31
C GLU A 44 33.72 9.69 6.11
N ASN A 45 32.84 10.17 7.01
CA ASN A 45 32.07 9.33 7.94
C ASN A 45 30.59 9.21 7.56
N LEU A 46 30.20 9.70 6.38
CA LEU A 46 28.84 9.57 5.86
C LEU A 46 28.71 8.30 5.03
N GLY A 47 27.68 7.51 5.33
CA GLY A 47 27.32 6.32 4.58
C GLY A 47 25.80 6.19 4.48
N PRO A 48 25.28 5.52 3.44
CA PRO A 48 23.86 5.22 3.35
C PRO A 48 23.46 4.20 4.42
N GLN A 49 22.19 4.23 4.84
CA GLN A 49 21.62 3.18 5.70
C GLN A 49 21.82 1.81 5.06
N LEU A 50 22.06 0.79 5.89
CA LEU A 50 22.20 -0.58 5.45
C LEU A 50 21.02 -1.00 4.56
N ARG A 51 21.32 -1.61 3.41
CA ARG A 51 20.36 -2.08 2.38
C ARG A 51 19.56 -0.99 1.65
N LEU A 52 19.84 0.30 1.83
CA LEU A 52 19.21 1.37 1.05
C LEU A 52 19.57 1.29 -0.44
N ARG A 53 20.84 0.96 -0.76
CA ARG A 53 21.34 0.81 -2.13
C ARG A 53 21.87 -0.60 -2.35
N LYS A 54 21.16 -1.40 -3.15
CA LYS A 54 21.60 -2.74 -3.55
C LYS A 54 22.49 -2.65 -4.80
N ARG A 55 23.63 -3.34 -4.79
CA ARG A 55 24.51 -3.43 -5.98
C ARG A 55 23.80 -4.26 -7.06
N ALA A 56 23.80 -3.78 -8.30
CA ALA A 56 23.24 -4.52 -9.43
C ALA A 56 24.14 -5.67 -9.86
N GLU A 57 23.54 -6.78 -10.28
CA GLU A 57 24.28 -7.92 -10.82
C GLU A 57 24.83 -7.60 -12.22
N ARG A 58 26.14 -7.78 -12.40
CA ARG A 58 26.80 -7.63 -13.69
C ARG A 58 26.82 -8.98 -14.40
N LYS A 59 25.86 -9.20 -15.30
CA LYS A 59 25.71 -10.45 -16.06
C LYS A 59 26.90 -10.72 -16.98
N GLY A 60 27.23 -11.99 -17.21
CA GLY A 60 28.32 -12.41 -18.10
C GLY A 60 29.72 -12.13 -17.54
N ARG A 61 29.93 -12.27 -16.22
CA ARG A 61 31.23 -12.08 -15.54
C ARG A 61 31.65 -13.33 -14.77
N GLY A 62 31.74 -14.45 -15.49
CA GLY A 62 32.08 -15.75 -14.94
C GLY A 62 30.92 -16.41 -14.18
N TYR A 63 31.01 -17.73 -14.00
CA TYR A 63 29.95 -18.52 -13.35
C TYR A 63 29.86 -18.27 -11.84
N ALA A 64 30.99 -17.99 -11.18
CA ALA A 64 31.04 -17.70 -9.75
C ALA A 64 30.25 -16.44 -9.35
N ALA A 65 30.07 -15.49 -10.28
CA ALA A 65 29.28 -14.28 -10.06
C ALA A 65 27.75 -14.51 -10.18
N GLY A 66 27.30 -15.72 -10.52
CA GLY A 66 25.88 -16.11 -10.62
C GLY A 66 25.39 -16.19 -12.06
N GLN A 67 25.16 -15.05 -12.70
CA GLN A 67 24.59 -14.98 -14.06
C GLN A 67 25.68 -15.15 -15.14
N GLY A 68 26.29 -16.33 -15.19
CA GLY A 68 27.45 -16.70 -16.02
C GLY A 68 27.25 -16.62 -17.54
N GLY A 69 27.72 -17.61 -18.31
CA GLY A 69 27.80 -17.52 -19.77
C GLY A 69 26.46 -17.30 -20.51
N SER A 70 25.35 -17.85 -19.98
CA SER A 70 24.01 -17.66 -20.56
C SER A 70 23.27 -16.44 -20.01
N CYS A 71 23.85 -15.72 -19.04
CA CYS A 71 23.24 -14.56 -18.38
C CYS A 71 21.82 -14.77 -17.83
N GLY A 72 21.44 -16.03 -17.57
CA GLY A 72 20.11 -16.43 -17.10
C GLY A 72 19.05 -16.63 -18.20
N TYR A 73 19.43 -16.54 -19.49
CA TYR A 73 18.49 -16.69 -20.62
C TYR A 73 18.27 -18.15 -21.05
N GLY A 74 19.09 -19.09 -20.56
CA GLY A 74 19.01 -20.51 -20.93
C GLY A 74 19.66 -20.84 -22.26
N MET A 75 19.15 -21.88 -22.94
CA MET A 75 19.62 -22.34 -24.25
C MET A 75 19.09 -21.44 -25.39
N ARG A 76 19.32 -21.85 -26.64
CA ARG A 76 18.93 -21.11 -27.84
C ARG A 76 17.41 -21.11 -28.00
N GLY A 77 16.76 -19.95 -27.87
CA GLY A 77 15.34 -19.77 -28.11
C GLY A 77 15.00 -18.33 -28.48
N GLN A 78 13.75 -18.03 -28.82
CA GLN A 78 13.35 -16.67 -29.20
C GLN A 78 13.61 -15.64 -28.09
N LYS A 79 13.39 -16.02 -26.81
CA LYS A 79 13.61 -15.17 -25.63
C LYS A 79 15.09 -14.92 -25.29
N SER A 80 16.02 -15.69 -25.85
CA SER A 80 17.45 -15.55 -25.62
C SER A 80 18.13 -14.65 -26.67
N ARG A 81 17.39 -14.16 -27.68
CA ARG A 81 17.90 -13.27 -28.73
C ARG A 81 17.77 -11.81 -28.31
N SER A 82 18.62 -10.95 -28.88
CA SER A 82 18.63 -9.50 -28.63
C SER A 82 17.47 -8.74 -29.28
N SER A 83 16.63 -9.43 -30.05
CA SER A 83 15.46 -8.83 -30.69
C SER A 83 14.37 -8.46 -29.68
N PRO A 84 13.50 -7.48 -29.99
CA PRO A 84 12.30 -7.25 -29.21
C PRO A 84 11.53 -8.56 -29.01
N GLY A 85 11.17 -8.83 -27.76
CA GLY A 85 10.41 -10.04 -27.43
C GLY A 85 9.00 -10.00 -28.01
N VAL A 86 8.30 -11.10 -27.80
CA VAL A 86 6.87 -11.21 -28.12
C VAL A 86 6.07 -10.16 -27.32
N ARG A 87 5.06 -9.53 -27.96
CA ARG A 87 4.17 -8.58 -27.31
C ARG A 87 3.50 -9.20 -26.07
N ARG A 88 3.46 -8.46 -24.96
CA ARG A 88 2.73 -8.86 -23.75
C ARG A 88 1.25 -9.11 -24.09
N GLY A 89 0.75 -10.30 -23.75
CA GLY A 89 -0.61 -10.74 -24.08
C GLY A 89 -0.75 -11.54 -25.38
N PHE A 90 0.34 -11.84 -26.09
CA PHE A 90 0.30 -12.79 -27.21
C PHE A 90 0.43 -14.23 -26.73
N GLU A 91 -0.46 -15.11 -27.20
CA GLU A 91 -0.58 -16.51 -26.78
C GLU A 91 -0.18 -17.50 -27.89
N GLY A 92 0.85 -17.18 -28.69
CA GLY A 92 1.41 -18.13 -29.66
C GLY A 92 0.58 -18.34 -30.93
N GLY A 93 -0.28 -17.38 -31.30
CA GLY A 93 -1.20 -17.48 -32.44
C GLY A 93 -2.63 -17.84 -32.03
N GLN A 94 -2.83 -18.30 -30.80
CA GLN A 94 -4.17 -18.41 -30.21
C GLN A 94 -4.79 -17.01 -30.06
N MET A 95 -6.11 -16.89 -30.24
CA MET A 95 -6.83 -15.63 -30.00
C MET A 95 -6.57 -15.15 -28.56
N PRO A 96 -5.92 -14.00 -28.33
CA PRO A 96 -5.56 -13.57 -26.98
C PRO A 96 -6.74 -13.37 -26.03
N LEU A 97 -6.53 -13.57 -24.72
CA LEU A 97 -7.56 -13.39 -23.69
C LEU A 97 -8.31 -12.04 -23.78
N TYR A 98 -7.58 -10.94 -23.99
CA TYR A 98 -8.17 -9.60 -24.09
C TYR A 98 -9.07 -9.40 -25.33
N ARG A 99 -9.03 -10.33 -26.30
CA ARG A 99 -9.97 -10.39 -27.42
C ARG A 99 -11.12 -11.37 -27.19
N ARG A 100 -10.91 -12.42 -26.37
CA ARG A 100 -11.95 -13.40 -26.04
C ARG A 100 -13.03 -12.81 -25.14
N ILE A 101 -12.62 -11.98 -24.18
CA ILE A 101 -13.52 -11.37 -23.19
C ILE A 101 -14.22 -10.17 -23.83
N PRO A 102 -15.56 -10.01 -23.66
CA PRO A 102 -16.26 -8.82 -24.13
C PRO A 102 -15.73 -7.56 -23.42
N LYS A 103 -15.83 -6.41 -24.09
CA LYS A 103 -15.47 -5.13 -23.49
C LYS A 103 -16.38 -4.84 -22.27
N LEU A 104 -15.84 -4.11 -21.29
CA LEU A 104 -16.62 -3.65 -20.14
C LEU A 104 -17.84 -2.84 -20.58
N ARG A 105 -18.94 -2.97 -19.84
CA ARG A 105 -20.18 -2.21 -20.06
C ARG A 105 -19.91 -0.70 -20.00
N GLY A 106 -20.62 0.09 -20.81
CA GLY A 106 -20.46 1.54 -20.93
C GLY A 106 -19.29 1.98 -21.82
N ILE A 107 -18.12 1.35 -21.70
CA ILE A 107 -16.94 1.71 -22.52
C ILE A 107 -17.11 1.28 -23.98
N ALA A 108 -17.73 0.11 -24.21
CA ALA A 108 -17.94 -0.44 -25.55
C ALA A 108 -18.83 0.45 -26.45
N GLY A 109 -19.71 1.24 -25.86
CA GLY A 109 -20.70 2.08 -26.54
C GLY A 109 -20.41 3.59 -26.49
N VAL A 110 -19.15 4.00 -26.29
CA VAL A 110 -18.73 5.42 -26.26
C VAL A 110 -19.38 6.24 -25.11
N MET A 111 -19.97 5.60 -24.10
CA MET A 111 -20.51 6.32 -22.96
C MET A 111 -19.36 6.91 -22.13
N HIS A 112 -19.52 8.17 -21.70
CA HIS A 112 -18.54 8.83 -20.84
C HIS A 112 -18.38 8.08 -19.50
N VAL A 113 -17.14 7.94 -19.05
CA VAL A 113 -16.85 7.35 -17.74
C VAL A 113 -17.46 8.24 -16.64
N GLY A 114 -18.21 7.63 -15.73
CA GLY A 114 -18.77 8.31 -14.57
C GLY A 114 -17.65 8.84 -13.67
N LEU A 115 -17.46 10.15 -13.66
CA LEU A 115 -16.51 10.82 -12.78
C LEU A 115 -17.19 11.21 -11.46
N PRO A 116 -16.46 11.24 -10.33
CA PRO A 116 -17.01 11.69 -9.07
C PRO A 116 -17.53 13.12 -9.19
N LYS A 117 -18.73 13.34 -8.64
CA LYS A 117 -19.39 14.66 -8.60
C LYS A 117 -19.08 15.43 -7.32
N TYR A 118 -18.63 14.73 -6.29
CA TYR A 118 -18.37 15.27 -4.96
C TYR A 118 -17.02 14.78 -4.44
N VAL A 119 -16.48 15.50 -3.47
CA VAL A 119 -15.37 15.03 -2.65
C VAL A 119 -15.95 14.31 -1.43
N PRO A 120 -15.80 12.98 -1.32
CA PRO A 120 -16.33 12.25 -0.16
C PRO A 120 -15.46 12.53 1.07
N VAL A 121 -16.10 12.78 2.20
CA VAL A 121 -15.47 12.99 3.51
C VAL A 121 -16.20 12.14 4.53
N ASN A 122 -15.50 11.33 5.31
CA ASN A 122 -16.15 10.52 6.33
C ASN A 122 -16.33 11.31 7.62
N LEU A 123 -17.36 10.96 8.39
CA LEU A 123 -17.64 11.58 9.69
C LEU A 123 -16.51 11.34 10.72
N ASN A 124 -15.84 10.19 10.66
CA ASN A 124 -14.73 9.87 11.55
C ASN A 124 -13.56 10.85 11.37
N ASP A 125 -13.26 11.21 10.12
CA ASP A 125 -12.18 12.13 9.78
C ASP A 125 -12.48 13.56 10.31
N ILE A 126 -13.76 13.94 10.37
CA ILE A 126 -14.22 15.22 10.94
C ILE A 126 -14.14 15.20 12.47
N ALA A 127 -14.50 14.08 13.10
CA ALA A 127 -14.40 13.93 14.55
C ALA A 127 -12.96 14.00 15.06
N GLU A 128 -12.02 13.37 14.34
CA GLU A 128 -10.58 13.41 14.66
C GLU A 128 -9.96 14.80 14.44
N ALA A 129 -10.50 15.60 13.52
CA ALA A 129 -10.00 16.95 13.24
C ALA A 129 -10.27 17.96 14.38
N GLY A 130 -11.18 17.65 15.31
CA GLY A 130 -11.39 18.44 16.52
C GLY A 130 -11.98 19.84 16.28
N PHE A 131 -12.95 19.94 15.37
CA PHE A 131 -13.70 21.19 15.15
C PHE A 131 -14.46 21.60 16.41
N GLN A 132 -14.45 22.89 16.75
CA GLN A 132 -15.18 23.41 17.90
C GLN A 132 -16.69 23.49 17.60
N GLU A 133 -17.51 23.46 18.65
CA GLU A 133 -18.95 23.60 18.51
C GLU A 133 -19.30 24.95 17.85
N GLY A 134 -19.97 24.89 16.69
CA GLY A 134 -20.34 26.07 15.89
C GLY A 134 -19.41 26.38 14.72
N GLU A 135 -18.32 25.63 14.52
CA GLU A 135 -17.47 25.81 13.34
C GLU A 135 -18.11 25.23 12.07
N GLU A 136 -18.04 25.99 10.97
CA GLU A 136 -18.57 25.55 9.67
C GLU A 136 -17.58 24.63 8.94
N VAL A 137 -18.02 23.40 8.64
CA VAL A 137 -17.25 22.43 7.86
C VAL A 137 -17.34 22.76 6.38
N SER A 138 -16.49 23.68 5.92
CA SER A 138 -16.35 24.06 4.52
C SER A 138 -15.15 23.37 3.85
N LEU A 139 -15.12 23.37 2.51
CA LEU A 139 -13.99 22.82 1.74
C LEU A 139 -12.67 23.54 2.08
N GLU A 140 -12.74 24.84 2.37
CA GLU A 140 -11.58 25.63 2.79
C GLU A 140 -11.12 25.28 4.20
N ALA A 141 -12.05 24.98 5.12
CA ALA A 141 -11.70 24.50 6.45
C ALA A 141 -10.97 23.14 6.38
N LEU A 142 -11.47 22.21 5.57
CA LEU A 142 -10.87 20.87 5.43
C LEU A 142 -9.54 20.86 4.66
N LYS A 143 -9.25 21.88 3.86
CA LYS A 143 -7.96 22.05 3.17
C LYS A 143 -6.79 22.27 4.12
N LYS A 144 -7.04 22.65 5.38
CA LYS A 144 -5.99 22.97 6.36
C LYS A 144 -5.17 21.77 6.85
N GLY A 145 -5.45 20.56 6.33
CA GLY A 145 -4.62 19.37 6.59
C GLY A 145 -5.32 18.05 6.31
N LEU A 146 -6.67 18.04 6.25
CA LEU A 146 -7.44 16.81 6.09
C LEU A 146 -7.57 16.38 4.63
N ILE A 147 -7.77 17.34 3.72
CA ILE A 147 -7.98 17.07 2.29
C ILE A 147 -7.04 17.92 1.44
N ASN A 148 -6.35 17.32 0.47
CA ASN A 148 -5.57 18.02 -0.54
C ASN A 148 -6.13 17.77 -1.95
N PRO A 149 -7.25 18.43 -2.34
CA PRO A 149 -7.89 18.16 -3.62
C PRO A 149 -7.08 18.75 -4.78
N SER A 150 -6.92 17.96 -5.85
CA SER A 150 -6.20 18.35 -7.07
C SER A 150 -7.10 18.31 -8.31
N GLY A 151 -6.73 19.09 -9.33
CA GLY A 151 -7.45 19.13 -10.61
C GLY A 151 -8.93 19.47 -10.45
N ARG A 152 -9.80 18.62 -11.03
CA ARG A 152 -11.27 18.77 -11.02
C ARG A 152 -11.85 18.83 -9.61
N LEU A 153 -11.29 18.09 -8.65
CA LEU A 153 -11.83 17.95 -7.30
C LEU A 153 -11.82 19.27 -6.51
N ARG A 154 -11.00 20.25 -6.90
CA ARG A 154 -10.93 21.57 -6.24
C ARG A 154 -12.21 22.39 -6.34
N LYS A 155 -13.00 22.14 -7.38
CA LYS A 155 -14.23 22.87 -7.71
C LYS A 155 -15.49 22.11 -7.32
N LEU A 156 -15.34 20.87 -6.85
CA LEU A 156 -16.49 20.03 -6.54
C LEU A 156 -16.97 20.30 -5.11
N PRO A 157 -18.29 20.25 -4.87
CA PRO A 157 -18.84 20.31 -3.52
C PRO A 157 -18.45 19.07 -2.70
N LEU A 158 -18.50 19.23 -1.37
CA LEU A 158 -18.29 18.13 -0.43
C LEU A 158 -19.52 17.21 -0.40
N MET A 159 -19.28 15.93 -0.18
CA MET A 159 -20.30 14.98 0.25
C MET A 159 -19.84 14.42 1.59
N VAL A 160 -20.60 14.74 2.63
CA VAL A 160 -20.39 14.30 4.01
C VAL A 160 -21.41 13.21 4.32
#